data_AF-A0A4S8WFE7-F1
#
_entry.id   AF-A0A4S8WFE7-F1
#
_cell.length_a   1.000
_cell.length_b   1.000
_cell.length_c   1.000
_cell.angle_alpha   90.00
_cell.angle_beta   90.00
_cell.angle_gamma   90.00
#
_symmetry.space_group_name_H-M   'P 1'
#
loop_
_entity.id
_entity.type
_entity.pdbx_description
1 polymer ?
#
loop_
_entity_poly.entity_id
_entity_poly.type
_entity_poly.pdbx_seq_one_letter_code
_entity_poly.pdbx_strand_id
1 'polypeptide(L)'
;MLRGRRIANIQRTTISRFSSHHGLFSRRQGKGEQPQPRVMNAEQYWHYNKVKISDLENDESVVDWNKGLSEEQAKVLKPVSTISKSAIENACITFRNAALGTEGDESPLETEIEDVTVYEHADFPGLQIAPGILPPETQVLWISQIMHQYMANPKHKINLQTDFDIEYPVSEDSGETEAPTPSLFTYDPQSTHSTPKNPETQKSLNMAQMLSRKLRWLTLGEQYHWPTRSYPRNGPTTFPSDLSTLVSGLFPHIRPESGVCLLYGQKDYMPVHRDVSELCERALASFSFGCDGIFVIARGEGELEEGEDPKKRTVAIRVRSGDCVHLDNETRWAWHAMPRTIPGSCPQWLAEWPAVKGDAAKRVSEKERKAYQRWKGFMGAKRLNVSVRQVWD
;
A
#
# COMPACT_ATOMS: atom_id res chain seq x y z
N MET A 1 23.43 39.88 -26.63
CA MET A 1 22.12 39.21 -26.83
C MET A 1 22.37 37.79 -27.35
N LEU A 2 22.72 36.85 -26.47
CA LEU A 2 22.91 35.41 -26.76
C LEU A 2 23.36 34.72 -25.46
N ARG A 3 22.41 34.31 -24.61
CA ARG A 3 22.58 33.36 -23.49
C ARG A 3 21.20 33.07 -22.91
N GLY A 4 20.48 32.11 -23.49
CA GLY A 4 19.12 31.78 -23.03
C GLY A 4 18.50 30.50 -23.60
N ARG A 5 19.25 29.66 -24.31
CA ARG A 5 18.68 28.46 -25.00
C ARG A 5 19.34 27.11 -24.66
N ARG A 6 20.17 27.02 -23.61
CA ARG A 6 20.83 25.75 -23.21
C ARG A 6 20.30 25.08 -21.94
N ILE A 7 19.29 25.63 -21.25
CA ILE A 7 18.74 25.03 -20.02
C ILE A 7 17.48 24.18 -20.31
N ALA A 8 16.77 24.42 -21.42
CA ALA A 8 15.54 23.70 -21.76
C ALA A 8 15.75 22.28 -22.36
N ASN A 9 16.98 21.92 -22.76
CA ASN A 9 17.26 20.65 -23.44
C ASN A 9 17.85 19.55 -22.54
N ILE A 10 18.12 19.83 -21.26
CA ILE A 10 18.63 18.83 -20.30
C ILE A 10 17.48 18.16 -19.51
N GLN A 11 16.29 18.78 -19.47
CA GLN A 11 15.11 18.22 -18.78
C GLN A 11 14.39 17.08 -19.54
N ARG A 12 14.65 16.87 -20.83
CA ARG A 12 14.02 15.78 -21.62
C ARG A 12 14.72 14.43 -21.54
N THR A 13 15.98 14.39 -21.13
CA THR A 13 16.79 13.16 -21.13
C THR A 13 16.75 12.36 -19.83
N THR A 14 16.23 12.94 -18.74
CA THR A 14 16.08 12.23 -17.44
C THR A 14 14.72 11.54 -17.27
N ILE A 15 13.76 11.81 -18.16
CA ILE A 15 12.42 11.18 -18.18
C ILE A 15 12.47 9.77 -18.83
N SER A 16 13.53 9.42 -19.55
CA SER A 16 13.62 8.20 -20.36
C SER A 16 14.04 6.93 -19.61
N ARG A 17 14.54 7.01 -18.36
CA ARG A 17 14.94 5.80 -17.58
C ARG A 17 13.95 5.36 -16.49
N PHE A 18 12.84 6.07 -16.32
CA PHE A 18 11.76 5.71 -15.39
C PHE A 18 10.41 5.44 -16.09
N SER A 19 10.21 5.90 -17.34
CA SER A 19 8.96 5.70 -18.09
C SER A 19 8.73 4.27 -18.61
N SER A 20 9.74 3.39 -18.66
CA SER A 20 9.57 2.07 -19.29
C SER A 20 8.96 1.01 -18.36
N HIS A 21 9.05 1.16 -17.04
CA HIS A 21 8.50 0.18 -16.08
C HIS A 21 7.34 0.72 -15.23
N HIS A 22 7.05 2.04 -15.30
CA HIS A 22 5.86 2.69 -14.70
C HIS A 22 4.87 3.15 -15.77
N GLY A 23 4.93 2.57 -16.98
CA GLY A 23 4.20 3.02 -18.18
C GLY A 23 2.66 3.04 -18.08
N LEU A 24 2.07 2.62 -16.96
CA LEU A 24 0.63 2.60 -16.73
C LEU A 24 0.11 3.80 -15.92
N PHE A 25 0.94 4.51 -15.16
CA PHE A 25 0.50 5.66 -14.33
C PHE A 25 0.84 7.03 -14.93
N SER A 26 1.64 7.10 -16.00
CA SER A 26 2.13 8.40 -16.53
C SER A 26 2.00 8.58 -18.06
N ARG A 27 1.20 7.77 -18.77
CA ARG A 27 0.97 7.99 -20.20
C ARG A 27 -0.50 8.19 -20.58
N ARG A 28 -0.74 9.40 -21.11
CA ARG A 28 -1.94 9.98 -21.71
C ARG A 28 -3.12 10.19 -20.74
N GLN A 29 -3.34 11.47 -20.41
CA GLN A 29 -4.66 11.97 -20.06
C GLN A 29 -5.62 11.56 -21.19
N GLY A 30 -6.68 10.83 -20.85
CA GLY A 30 -7.77 10.58 -21.79
C GLY A 30 -8.44 11.90 -22.16
N LYS A 31 -8.97 12.02 -23.38
CA LYS A 31 -9.85 13.15 -23.73
C LYS A 31 -11.06 13.10 -22.77
N GLY A 32 -11.08 13.97 -21.76
CA GLY A 32 -12.15 14.05 -20.74
C GLY A 32 -11.67 14.03 -19.29
N GLU A 33 -10.39 13.74 -19.00
CA GLU A 33 -9.88 13.79 -17.63
C GLU A 33 -9.57 15.23 -17.20
N GLN A 34 -10.06 15.65 -16.03
CA GLN A 34 -9.72 16.95 -15.46
C GLN A 34 -8.19 17.08 -15.22
N PRO A 35 -7.60 18.26 -15.47
CA PRO A 35 -6.17 18.47 -15.28
C PRO A 35 -5.76 18.33 -13.80
N GLN A 36 -4.55 17.81 -13.57
CA GLN A 36 -3.96 17.77 -12.23
C GLN A 36 -3.72 19.19 -11.68
N PRO A 37 -4.06 19.48 -10.41
CA PRO A 37 -3.80 20.79 -9.80
C PRO A 37 -2.30 21.10 -9.75
N ARG A 38 -1.92 22.33 -10.10
CA ARG A 38 -0.52 22.80 -10.06
C ARG A 38 0.10 22.67 -8.66
N VAL A 39 -0.70 22.93 -7.62
CA VAL A 39 -0.32 22.81 -6.20
C VAL A 39 0.25 21.44 -5.88
N MET A 40 -0.44 20.41 -6.35
CA MET A 40 -0.04 19.03 -6.11
C MET A 40 1.17 18.64 -6.96
N ASN A 41 1.22 19.04 -8.22
CA ASN A 41 2.28 18.60 -9.12
C ASN A 41 3.63 19.28 -8.92
N ALA A 42 3.69 20.51 -8.40
CA ALA A 42 4.91 21.31 -8.40
C ALA A 42 5.48 21.58 -7.00
N GLU A 43 4.64 21.88 -6.00
CA GLU A 43 5.13 22.48 -4.75
C GLU A 43 5.15 21.50 -3.60
N GLN A 44 4.00 20.97 -3.19
CA GLN A 44 3.91 20.15 -1.98
C GLN A 44 4.49 18.75 -2.18
N TYR A 45 4.11 18.07 -3.26
CA TYR A 45 4.66 16.77 -3.62
C TYR A 45 6.20 16.79 -3.73
N TRP A 46 6.76 17.75 -4.48
CA TRP A 46 8.21 17.82 -4.67
C TRP A 46 8.95 18.34 -3.44
N HIS A 47 8.31 19.18 -2.62
CA HIS A 47 8.85 19.58 -1.33
C HIS A 47 9.13 18.35 -0.47
N TYR A 48 8.11 17.54 -0.17
CA TYR A 48 8.27 16.36 0.69
C TYR A 48 9.13 15.25 0.07
N ASN A 49 9.18 15.16 -1.27
CA ASN A 49 10.09 14.25 -1.95
C ASN A 49 11.58 14.64 -1.77
N LYS A 50 11.90 15.94 -1.68
CA LYS A 50 13.28 16.45 -1.74
C LYS A 50 13.82 17.01 -0.42
N VAL A 51 12.96 17.38 0.52
CA VAL A 51 13.37 17.91 1.84
C VAL A 51 14.36 16.96 2.52
N LYS A 52 15.29 17.46 3.35
CA LYS A 52 16.18 16.55 4.09
C LYS A 52 15.38 15.81 5.15
N ILE A 53 15.76 14.57 5.46
CA ILE A 53 15.09 13.80 6.52
C ILE A 53 15.20 14.52 7.86
N SER A 54 16.37 15.11 8.18
CA SER A 54 16.55 15.93 9.38
C SER A 54 15.57 17.08 9.50
N ASP A 55 15.24 17.72 8.38
CA ASP A 55 14.36 18.89 8.37
C ASP A 55 12.91 18.43 8.48
N LEU A 56 12.56 17.32 7.81
CA LEU A 56 11.25 16.68 7.90
C LEU A 56 10.92 16.18 9.32
N GLU A 57 11.91 15.69 10.06
CA GLU A 57 11.72 15.29 11.46
C GLU A 57 11.35 16.46 12.37
N ASN A 58 11.68 17.68 11.98
CA ASN A 58 11.36 18.90 12.73
C ASN A 58 10.21 19.70 12.07
N ASP A 59 9.57 19.17 11.04
CA ASP A 59 8.49 19.86 10.32
C ASP A 59 7.15 19.69 11.05
N GLU A 60 6.77 20.71 11.83
CA GLU A 60 5.50 20.76 12.57
C GLU A 60 4.25 20.81 11.67
N SER A 61 4.41 21.05 10.36
CA SER A 61 3.29 20.99 9.42
C SER A 61 2.88 19.57 9.04
N VAL A 62 3.75 18.58 9.28
CA VAL A 62 3.45 17.17 9.03
C VAL A 62 2.74 16.59 10.25
N VAL A 63 1.55 16.01 10.03
CA VAL A 63 0.81 15.30 11.07
C VAL A 63 1.56 14.03 11.44
N ASP A 64 1.95 13.90 12.72
CA ASP A 64 2.86 12.85 13.17
C ASP A 64 2.50 12.30 14.57
N TRP A 65 1.74 11.21 14.65
CA TRP A 65 1.06 10.80 15.90
C TRP A 65 1.97 10.46 17.10
N ASN A 66 3.23 10.06 16.92
CA ASN A 66 4.17 9.80 18.03
C ASN A 66 4.64 11.11 18.67
N LYS A 67 4.51 12.24 17.97
CA LYS A 67 4.80 13.57 18.51
C LYS A 67 3.55 14.22 19.14
N GLY A 68 2.39 13.56 19.03
CA GLY A 68 1.10 14.16 19.33
C GLY A 68 0.70 15.22 18.31
N LEU A 69 -0.44 15.87 18.55
CA LEU A 69 -0.87 17.01 17.76
C LEU A 69 -0.30 18.32 18.32
N SER A 70 0.20 19.17 17.43
CA SER A 70 0.43 20.58 17.80
C SER A 70 -0.89 21.31 18.08
N GLU A 71 -0.82 22.46 18.74
CA GLU A 71 -2.02 23.27 19.03
C GLU A 71 -2.79 23.63 17.74
N GLU A 72 -2.09 23.94 16.64
CA GLU A 72 -2.74 24.24 15.35
C GLU A 72 -3.36 23.00 14.72
N GLN A 73 -2.67 21.85 14.77
CA GLN A 73 -3.20 20.60 14.23
C GLN A 73 -4.45 20.15 15.02
N ALA A 74 -4.46 20.28 16.35
CA ALA A 74 -5.62 19.96 17.18
C ALA A 74 -6.84 20.85 16.92
N LYS A 75 -6.66 22.04 16.33
CA LYS A 75 -7.78 22.89 15.87
C LYS A 75 -8.49 22.32 14.66
N VAL A 76 -7.81 21.57 13.79
CA VAL A 76 -8.37 21.06 12.53
C VAL A 76 -8.57 19.55 12.51
N LEU A 77 -7.78 18.77 13.24
CA LEU A 77 -7.97 17.32 13.37
C LEU A 77 -8.85 17.03 14.59
N LYS A 78 -10.10 16.65 14.32
CA LYS A 78 -11.12 16.43 15.34
C LYS A 78 -11.40 14.94 15.51
N PRO A 79 -11.54 14.45 16.76
CA PRO A 79 -12.03 13.09 16.98
C PRO A 79 -13.49 13.02 16.48
N VAL A 80 -13.78 12.03 15.63
CA VAL A 80 -15.12 11.83 15.04
C VAL A 80 -15.76 10.52 15.44
N SER A 81 -14.95 9.53 15.81
CA SER A 81 -15.43 8.25 16.34
C SER A 81 -14.33 7.55 17.13
N THR A 82 -14.71 6.47 17.82
CA THR A 82 -13.79 5.59 18.53
C THR A 82 -14.10 4.16 18.11
N ILE A 83 -13.07 3.41 17.74
CA ILE A 83 -13.15 1.96 17.54
C ILE A 83 -12.72 1.34 18.87
N SER A 84 -13.65 0.62 19.52
CA SER A 84 -13.37 0.07 20.85
C SER A 84 -12.32 -1.03 20.78
N LYS A 85 -11.56 -1.17 21.87
CA LYS A 85 -10.66 -2.28 22.15
C LYS A 85 -11.29 -3.62 21.78
N SER A 86 -12.52 -3.85 22.27
CA SER A 86 -13.25 -5.10 22.02
C SER A 86 -13.56 -5.34 20.54
N ALA A 87 -13.87 -4.30 19.77
CA ALA A 87 -14.11 -4.42 18.34
C ALA A 87 -12.81 -4.78 17.59
N ILE A 88 -11.69 -4.14 17.96
CA ILE A 88 -10.37 -4.41 17.39
C ILE A 88 -9.92 -5.84 17.73
N GLU A 89 -10.03 -6.25 19.00
CA GLU A 89 -9.70 -7.60 19.46
C GLU A 89 -10.50 -8.66 18.70
N ASN A 90 -11.82 -8.48 18.63
CA ASN A 90 -12.70 -9.41 17.91
C ASN A 90 -12.35 -9.49 16.42
N ALA A 91 -12.11 -8.36 15.75
CA ALA A 91 -11.74 -8.34 14.33
C ALA A 91 -10.40 -9.05 14.08
N CYS A 92 -9.40 -8.81 14.92
CA CYS A 92 -8.07 -9.42 14.81
C CYS A 92 -8.10 -10.92 15.11
N ILE A 93 -8.82 -11.36 16.15
CA ILE A 93 -8.97 -12.78 16.49
C ILE A 93 -9.72 -13.52 15.38
N THR A 94 -10.82 -12.94 14.88
CA THR A 94 -11.60 -13.55 13.79
C THR A 94 -10.75 -13.67 12.52
N PHE A 95 -9.97 -12.63 12.19
CA PHE A 95 -8.99 -12.67 11.10
C PHE A 95 -7.93 -13.76 11.31
N ARG A 96 -7.30 -13.81 12.49
CA ARG A 96 -6.29 -14.83 12.83
C ARG A 96 -6.86 -16.23 12.61
N ASN A 97 -8.06 -16.48 13.11
CA ASN A 97 -8.71 -17.78 13.01
C ASN A 97 -9.05 -18.15 11.56
N ALA A 98 -9.51 -17.19 10.76
CA ALA A 98 -9.75 -17.40 9.33
C ALA A 98 -8.45 -17.68 8.56
N ALA A 99 -7.40 -16.89 8.79
CA ALA A 99 -6.09 -17.05 8.15
C ALA A 99 -5.39 -18.37 8.54
N LEU A 100 -5.53 -18.78 9.80
CA LEU A 100 -4.93 -20.00 10.35
C LEU A 100 -5.85 -21.23 10.29
N GLY A 101 -7.09 -21.09 9.83
CA GLY A 101 -8.11 -22.15 9.81
C GLY A 101 -8.31 -22.80 11.17
N THR A 102 -8.25 -21.99 12.22
CA THR A 102 -8.46 -22.35 13.61
C THR A 102 -9.77 -21.70 14.09
N GLU A 103 -10.86 -21.99 13.38
CA GLU A 103 -12.19 -21.45 13.72
C GLU A 103 -12.54 -21.76 15.18
N GLY A 104 -12.97 -20.73 15.92
CA GLY A 104 -13.30 -20.84 17.34
C GLY A 104 -12.12 -20.75 18.32
N ASP A 105 -10.88 -20.48 17.87
CA ASP A 105 -9.77 -20.22 18.79
C ASP A 105 -9.90 -18.84 19.47
N GLU A 106 -10.27 -18.85 20.74
CA GLU A 106 -10.47 -17.67 21.59
C GLU A 106 -9.18 -17.22 22.32
N SER A 107 -8.01 -17.77 21.96
CA SER A 107 -6.75 -17.34 22.57
C SER A 107 -6.58 -15.82 22.44
N PRO A 108 -6.14 -15.11 23.48
CA PRO A 108 -5.96 -13.67 23.40
C PRO A 108 -4.91 -13.28 22.34
N LEU A 109 -4.91 -12.00 21.96
CA LEU A 109 -3.83 -11.41 21.19
C LEU A 109 -2.56 -11.32 22.06
N GLU A 110 -1.39 -11.26 21.42
CA GLU A 110 -0.10 -11.15 22.10
C GLU A 110 0.13 -9.72 22.63
N THR A 111 -0.38 -8.73 21.90
CA THR A 111 -0.31 -7.31 22.23
C THR A 111 -1.59 -6.85 22.93
N GLU A 112 -1.43 -6.06 23.99
CA GLU A 112 -2.56 -5.39 24.63
C GLU A 112 -3.18 -4.35 23.68
N ILE A 113 -4.49 -4.42 23.52
CA ILE A 113 -5.26 -3.52 22.66
C ILE A 113 -5.88 -2.41 23.50
N GLU A 114 -5.92 -1.21 22.92
CA GLU A 114 -6.59 -0.03 23.46
C GLU A 114 -7.68 0.47 22.49
N ASP A 115 -8.56 1.34 22.98
CA ASP A 115 -9.51 2.06 22.13
C ASP A 115 -8.73 2.97 21.16
N VAL A 116 -9.15 2.99 19.89
CA VAL A 116 -8.53 3.85 18.87
C VAL A 116 -9.49 4.97 18.49
N THR A 117 -9.04 6.20 18.71
CA THR A 117 -9.77 7.39 18.25
C THR A 117 -9.52 7.60 16.76
N VAL A 118 -10.60 7.76 16.00
CA VAL A 118 -10.56 8.15 14.59
C VAL A 118 -10.66 9.67 14.51
N TYR A 119 -9.70 10.27 13.82
CA TYR A 119 -9.64 11.71 13.60
C TYR A 119 -10.08 12.05 12.19
N GLU A 120 -10.83 13.12 12.02
CA GLU A 120 -11.15 13.72 10.72
C GLU A 120 -10.56 15.11 10.63
N HIS A 121 -10.08 15.48 9.45
CA HIS A 121 -9.60 16.83 9.20
C HIS A 121 -10.77 17.75 8.80
N ALA A 122 -11.05 18.78 9.60
CA ALA A 122 -12.21 19.68 9.43
C ALA A 122 -12.26 20.37 8.06
N ASP A 123 -11.10 20.71 7.49
CA ASP A 123 -10.99 21.28 6.13
C ASP A 123 -11.06 20.27 4.97
N PHE A 124 -11.02 18.97 5.25
CA PHE A 124 -11.02 17.88 4.27
C PHE A 124 -12.08 16.83 4.67
N PRO A 125 -13.38 17.11 4.46
CA PRO A 125 -14.45 16.21 4.84
C PRO A 125 -14.30 14.82 4.23
N GLY A 126 -14.29 13.79 5.08
CA GLY A 126 -14.06 12.40 4.72
C GLY A 126 -12.60 11.91 4.82
N LEU A 127 -11.62 12.80 5.08
CA LEU A 127 -10.24 12.38 5.35
C LEU A 127 -10.16 11.97 6.82
N GLN A 128 -10.29 10.67 7.06
CA GLN A 128 -10.23 10.11 8.41
C GLN A 128 -8.97 9.28 8.61
N ILE A 129 -8.44 9.28 9.83
CA ILE A 129 -7.23 8.56 10.20
C ILE A 129 -7.51 7.77 11.48
N ALA A 130 -7.22 6.47 11.45
CA ALA A 130 -7.20 5.58 12.61
C ALA A 130 -5.74 5.22 12.92
N PRO A 131 -5.07 5.97 13.81
CA PRO A 131 -3.65 5.76 14.12
C PRO A 131 -3.44 4.43 14.82
N GLY A 132 -2.44 3.66 14.40
CA GLY A 132 -2.02 2.43 15.08
C GLY A 132 -3.11 1.36 15.25
N ILE A 133 -4.16 1.38 14.42
CA ILE A 133 -5.34 0.50 14.56
C ILE A 133 -5.00 -0.99 14.48
N LEU A 134 -3.89 -1.38 13.82
CA LEU A 134 -3.48 -2.78 13.71
C LEU A 134 -2.35 -3.14 14.69
N PRO A 135 -2.54 -4.15 15.57
CA PRO A 135 -1.49 -4.63 16.45
C PRO A 135 -0.39 -5.38 15.68
N PRO A 136 0.86 -5.43 16.19
CA PRO A 136 2.02 -6.01 15.53
C PRO A 136 1.81 -7.41 14.92
N GLU A 137 1.30 -8.36 15.70
CA GLU A 137 1.07 -9.74 15.27
C GLU A 137 0.05 -9.83 14.12
N THR A 138 -0.96 -8.97 14.13
CA THR A 138 -1.95 -8.86 13.05
C THR A 138 -1.30 -8.30 11.79
N GLN A 139 -0.45 -7.28 11.92
CA GLN A 139 0.31 -6.75 10.78
C GLN A 139 1.21 -7.82 10.14
N VAL A 140 1.95 -8.60 10.95
CA VAL A 140 2.83 -9.67 10.45
C VAL A 140 2.02 -10.76 9.75
N LEU A 141 0.92 -11.21 10.35
CA LEU A 141 0.07 -12.24 9.76
C LEU A 141 -0.58 -11.74 8.47
N TRP A 142 -1.03 -10.48 8.44
CA TRP A 142 -1.71 -9.93 7.27
C TRP A 142 -0.78 -9.80 6.05
N ILE A 143 0.44 -9.31 6.25
CA ILE A 143 1.47 -9.26 5.21
C ILE A 143 1.84 -10.69 4.76
N SER A 144 1.91 -11.63 5.70
CA SER A 144 2.19 -13.04 5.38
C SER A 144 1.11 -13.64 4.48
N GLN A 145 -0.18 -13.42 4.76
CA GLN A 145 -1.27 -13.87 3.89
C GLN A 145 -1.14 -13.27 2.47
N ILE A 146 -0.89 -11.96 2.38
CA ILE A 146 -0.75 -11.26 1.09
C ILE A 146 0.46 -11.78 0.30
N MET A 147 1.64 -11.84 0.92
CA MET A 147 2.90 -12.07 0.24
C MET A 147 3.28 -13.55 0.10
N HIS A 148 2.77 -14.43 0.98
CA HIS A 148 3.01 -15.87 0.86
C HIS A 148 1.90 -16.57 0.08
N GLN A 149 0.63 -16.27 0.38
CA GLN A 149 -0.50 -17.00 -0.21
C GLN A 149 -1.03 -16.30 -1.47
N TYR A 150 -1.44 -15.04 -1.36
CA TYR A 150 -2.13 -14.38 -2.48
C TYR A 150 -1.19 -13.97 -3.62
N MET A 151 0.03 -13.55 -3.33
CA MET A 151 1.03 -13.29 -4.37
C MET A 151 1.43 -14.56 -5.13
N ALA A 152 1.41 -15.73 -4.47
CA ALA A 152 1.70 -17.02 -5.10
C ALA A 152 0.50 -17.60 -5.88
N ASN A 153 -0.69 -17.00 -5.78
CA ASN A 153 -1.86 -17.41 -6.53
C ASN A 153 -2.00 -16.57 -7.83
N PRO A 154 -1.89 -17.17 -9.02
CA PRO A 154 -1.91 -16.43 -10.29
C PRO A 154 -3.25 -15.76 -10.63
N LYS A 155 -4.31 -16.03 -9.86
CA LYS A 155 -5.59 -15.29 -9.93
C LYS A 155 -5.41 -13.83 -9.49
N HIS A 156 -4.53 -13.58 -8.52
CA HIS A 156 -4.13 -12.23 -8.11
C HIS A 156 -2.96 -11.76 -8.97
N LYS A 157 -3.04 -10.55 -9.52
CA LYS A 157 -2.04 -10.07 -10.49
C LYS A 157 -0.93 -9.29 -9.81
N ILE A 158 0.27 -9.40 -10.36
CA ILE A 158 1.42 -8.56 -9.99
C ILE A 158 1.99 -7.86 -11.21
N ASN A 159 2.73 -6.77 -10.98
CA ASN A 159 3.28 -5.93 -12.06
C ASN A 159 4.17 -6.69 -13.06
N LEU A 160 4.83 -7.75 -12.59
CA LEU A 160 5.82 -8.51 -13.36
C LEU A 160 5.20 -9.42 -14.42
N GLN A 161 3.97 -9.86 -14.24
CA GLN A 161 3.28 -10.76 -15.18
C GLN A 161 3.02 -10.11 -16.55
N THR A 162 3.11 -8.78 -16.64
CA THR A 162 3.02 -8.06 -17.92
C THR A 162 4.15 -8.46 -18.86
N ASP A 163 5.38 -8.54 -18.33
CA ASP A 163 6.60 -8.71 -19.14
C ASP A 163 7.27 -10.08 -18.97
N PHE A 164 6.86 -10.86 -17.98
CA PHE A 164 7.43 -12.16 -17.65
C PHE A 164 6.35 -13.22 -17.48
N ASP A 165 6.66 -14.43 -17.92
CA ASP A 165 6.00 -15.65 -17.47
C ASP A 165 6.71 -16.12 -16.19
N ILE A 166 5.94 -16.27 -15.11
CA ILE A 166 6.44 -16.57 -13.77
C ILE A 166 6.10 -18.03 -13.45
N GLU A 167 7.12 -18.79 -13.11
CA GLU A 167 6.96 -20.15 -12.59
C GLU A 167 6.61 -20.06 -11.10
N TYR A 168 5.46 -20.60 -10.74
CA TYR A 168 4.99 -20.64 -9.35
C TYR A 168 5.38 -21.98 -8.69
N PRO A 169 5.71 -21.99 -7.40
CA PRO A 169 6.02 -23.22 -6.68
C PRO A 169 4.85 -24.21 -6.75
N VAL A 170 5.15 -25.50 -6.87
CA VAL A 170 4.13 -26.56 -6.87
C VAL A 170 4.24 -27.34 -5.57
N SER A 171 3.10 -27.72 -4.98
CA SER A 171 3.08 -28.60 -3.80
C SER A 171 3.48 -30.02 -4.21
N GLU A 172 4.40 -30.63 -3.48
CA GLU A 172 4.83 -32.03 -3.71
C GLU A 172 3.71 -33.04 -3.41
N ASP A 173 2.69 -32.65 -2.64
CA ASP A 173 1.56 -33.48 -2.18
C ASP A 173 0.26 -33.29 -2.99
N SER A 174 0.32 -32.72 -4.20
CA SER A 174 -0.88 -32.45 -5.01
C SER A 174 -1.47 -33.72 -5.65
N GLY A 175 -1.99 -34.63 -4.82
CA GLY A 175 -3.01 -35.59 -5.22
C GLY A 175 -4.38 -34.91 -5.20
N GLU A 176 -4.94 -34.66 -6.39
CA GLU A 176 -6.35 -34.32 -6.72
C GLU A 176 -7.11 -33.26 -5.88
N THR A 177 -6.46 -32.54 -4.95
CA THR A 177 -7.07 -31.50 -4.12
C THR A 177 -6.35 -30.15 -4.26
N GLU A 178 -7.11 -29.05 -4.17
CA GLU A 178 -6.66 -27.65 -4.27
C GLU A 178 -5.76 -27.23 -3.08
N ALA A 179 -4.61 -27.88 -2.90
CA ALA A 179 -3.63 -27.45 -1.90
C ALA A 179 -3.13 -26.03 -2.24
N PRO A 180 -2.96 -25.14 -1.23
CA PRO A 180 -2.48 -23.79 -1.47
C PRO A 180 -1.07 -23.81 -2.08
N THR A 181 -0.86 -22.97 -3.10
CA THR A 181 0.44 -22.79 -3.76
C THR A 181 1.48 -22.33 -2.73
N PRO A 182 2.66 -22.99 -2.63
CA PRO A 182 3.71 -22.53 -1.74
C PRO A 182 4.20 -21.12 -2.12
N SER A 183 4.73 -20.41 -1.12
CA SER A 183 5.20 -19.04 -1.25
C SER A 183 6.35 -18.88 -2.24
N LEU A 184 6.36 -17.78 -3.01
CA LEU A 184 7.51 -17.41 -3.85
C LEU A 184 8.82 -17.19 -3.05
N PHE A 185 8.72 -16.95 -1.73
CA PHE A 185 9.88 -16.84 -0.84
C PHE A 185 10.50 -18.20 -0.50
N THR A 186 9.94 -19.32 -0.97
CA THR A 186 10.56 -20.64 -0.88
C THR A 186 11.70 -20.84 -1.86
N TYR A 187 11.71 -20.11 -2.97
CA TYR A 187 12.78 -20.16 -3.95
C TYR A 187 14.08 -19.54 -3.41
N ASP A 188 15.19 -20.03 -3.94
CA ASP A 188 16.50 -19.45 -3.65
C ASP A 188 16.61 -18.03 -4.25
N PRO A 189 17.16 -17.03 -3.53
CA PRO A 189 17.30 -15.68 -4.07
C PRO A 189 18.05 -15.60 -5.42
N GLN A 190 18.94 -16.55 -5.71
CA GLN A 190 19.71 -16.61 -6.96
C GLN A 190 19.06 -17.47 -8.05
N SER A 191 18.04 -18.27 -7.73
CA SER A 191 17.35 -19.06 -8.75
C SER A 191 16.52 -18.16 -9.68
N THR A 192 16.27 -18.65 -10.88
CA THR A 192 15.55 -17.92 -11.93
C THR A 192 14.27 -18.68 -12.27
N HIS A 193 13.14 -18.04 -11.97
CA HIS A 193 11.78 -18.56 -12.20
C HIS A 193 10.95 -17.55 -13.01
N SER A 194 11.63 -16.71 -13.79
CA SER A 194 10.99 -15.72 -14.65
C SER A 194 11.56 -15.81 -16.06
N THR A 195 10.66 -15.99 -17.03
CA THR A 195 10.99 -16.03 -18.45
C THR A 195 10.46 -14.77 -19.11
N PRO A 196 11.30 -13.93 -19.73
CA PRO A 196 10.84 -12.71 -20.38
C PRO A 196 9.98 -13.06 -21.60
N LYS A 197 8.83 -12.39 -21.73
CA LYS A 197 7.94 -12.54 -22.91
C LYS A 197 8.56 -11.97 -24.18
N ASN A 198 9.50 -11.05 -24.03
CA ASN A 198 10.33 -10.53 -25.11
C ASN A 198 11.83 -10.71 -24.78
N PRO A 199 12.41 -11.89 -25.07
CA PRO A 199 13.80 -12.20 -24.74
C PRO A 199 14.84 -11.34 -25.46
N GLU A 200 14.51 -10.74 -26.60
CA GLU A 200 15.44 -9.89 -27.37
C GLU A 200 15.74 -8.57 -26.68
N THR A 201 14.79 -8.08 -25.87
CA THR A 201 14.87 -6.77 -25.21
C THR A 201 15.05 -6.87 -23.70
N GLN A 202 14.80 -8.03 -23.10
CA GLN A 202 14.78 -8.23 -21.66
C GLN A 202 15.39 -9.56 -21.25
N LYS A 203 16.16 -9.55 -20.16
CA LYS A 203 16.73 -10.75 -19.55
C LYS A 203 15.82 -11.27 -18.44
N SER A 204 15.86 -12.57 -18.19
CA SER A 204 15.29 -13.18 -17.00
C SER A 204 15.79 -12.51 -15.72
N LEU A 205 14.93 -12.50 -14.70
CA LEU A 205 15.24 -12.02 -13.36
C LEU A 205 15.42 -13.20 -12.41
N ASN A 206 16.47 -13.16 -11.59
CA ASN A 206 16.50 -14.04 -10.43
C ASN A 206 15.49 -13.58 -9.37
N MET A 207 15.19 -14.44 -8.41
CA MET A 207 14.17 -14.16 -7.40
C MET A 207 14.47 -12.89 -6.59
N ALA A 208 15.74 -12.62 -6.26
CA ALA A 208 16.13 -11.40 -5.52
C ALA A 208 15.85 -10.13 -6.34
N GLN A 209 16.11 -10.16 -7.64
CA GLN A 209 15.77 -9.06 -8.55
C GLN A 209 14.25 -8.92 -8.66
N MET A 210 13.53 -10.04 -8.76
CA MET A 210 12.09 -10.07 -8.90
C MET A 210 11.39 -9.49 -7.66
N LEU A 211 11.56 -10.13 -6.49
CA LEU A 211 10.83 -9.78 -5.26
C LEU A 211 11.36 -8.50 -4.61
N SER A 212 12.68 -8.34 -4.49
CA SER A 212 13.23 -7.22 -3.70
C SER A 212 13.42 -5.94 -4.50
N ARG A 213 13.57 -6.02 -5.84
CA ARG A 213 13.89 -4.87 -6.68
C ARG A 213 12.81 -4.49 -7.69
N LYS A 214 12.06 -5.44 -8.24
CA LYS A 214 11.17 -5.19 -9.40
C LYS A 214 9.68 -5.33 -9.08
N LEU A 215 9.31 -6.05 -8.02
CA LEU A 215 7.94 -6.07 -7.50
C LEU A 215 7.54 -4.67 -7.02
N ARG A 216 6.37 -4.22 -7.43
CA ARG A 216 5.82 -2.88 -7.13
C ARG A 216 4.37 -2.93 -6.70
N TRP A 217 3.57 -3.81 -7.31
CA TRP A 217 2.18 -3.94 -6.93
C TRP A 217 1.65 -5.36 -7.09
N LEU A 218 0.61 -5.64 -6.32
CA LEU A 218 -0.26 -6.82 -6.37
C LEU A 218 -1.71 -6.34 -6.30
N THR A 219 -2.63 -7.02 -6.98
CA THR A 219 -4.08 -6.78 -6.88
C THR A 219 -4.81 -7.98 -6.28
N LEU A 220 -5.60 -7.71 -5.24
CA LEU A 220 -6.43 -8.68 -4.51
C LEU A 220 -7.88 -8.59 -4.96
N GLY A 221 -8.59 -9.73 -4.95
CA GLY A 221 -9.99 -9.78 -5.34
C GLY A 221 -10.25 -9.41 -6.79
N GLU A 222 -11.21 -8.51 -7.02
CA GLU A 222 -11.48 -8.07 -8.37
C GLU A 222 -10.28 -7.37 -8.99
N GLN A 223 -9.99 -7.73 -10.24
CA GLN A 223 -8.75 -7.38 -10.88
C GLN A 223 -8.90 -6.10 -11.70
N TYR A 224 -8.17 -5.07 -11.30
CA TYR A 224 -8.10 -3.81 -12.03
C TYR A 224 -7.45 -4.01 -13.40
N HIS A 225 -8.16 -3.65 -14.48
CA HIS A 225 -7.63 -3.76 -15.82
C HIS A 225 -6.94 -2.45 -16.24
N TRP A 226 -5.62 -2.41 -16.06
CA TRP A 226 -4.80 -1.23 -16.30
C TRP A 226 -4.98 -0.55 -17.67
N PRO A 227 -5.09 -1.28 -18.80
CA PRO A 227 -5.27 -0.65 -20.11
C PRO A 227 -6.59 0.11 -20.26
N THR A 228 -7.68 -0.39 -19.66
CA THR A 228 -9.02 0.24 -19.75
C THR A 228 -9.37 1.06 -18.53
N ARG A 229 -8.54 1.03 -17.48
CA ARG A 229 -8.76 1.70 -16.20
C ARG A 229 -10.12 1.37 -15.58
N SER A 230 -10.50 0.10 -15.62
CA SER A 230 -11.83 -0.35 -15.19
C SER A 230 -11.79 -1.73 -14.54
N TYR A 231 -12.85 -2.07 -13.83
CA TYR A 231 -13.09 -3.42 -13.32
C TYR A 231 -14.02 -4.20 -14.27
N PRO A 232 -13.67 -5.43 -14.68
CA PRO A 232 -14.56 -6.26 -15.46
C PRO A 232 -15.69 -6.82 -14.57
N ARG A 233 -16.95 -6.71 -15.01
CA ARG A 233 -18.06 -7.38 -14.31
C ARG A 233 -17.84 -8.89 -14.29
N ASN A 234 -18.19 -9.51 -13.16
CA ASN A 234 -18.14 -10.97 -12.97
C ASN A 234 -16.72 -11.54 -13.13
N GLY A 235 -15.71 -10.84 -12.62
CA GLY A 235 -14.35 -11.35 -12.56
C GLY A 235 -14.28 -12.66 -11.75
N PRO A 236 -13.43 -13.63 -12.13
CA PRO A 236 -13.39 -14.95 -11.49
C PRO A 236 -12.66 -14.96 -10.13
N THR A 237 -12.18 -13.80 -9.67
CA THR A 237 -11.32 -13.68 -8.48
C THR A 237 -12.04 -12.85 -7.44
N THR A 238 -12.39 -13.47 -6.31
CA THR A 238 -13.03 -12.82 -5.17
C THR A 238 -11.99 -12.29 -4.20
N PHE A 239 -12.36 -11.24 -3.45
CA PHE A 239 -11.49 -10.73 -2.40
C PHE A 239 -11.26 -11.82 -1.35
N PRO A 240 -10.00 -12.02 -0.90
CA PRO A 240 -9.70 -13.01 0.14
C PRO A 240 -10.57 -12.88 1.39
N SER A 241 -11.24 -13.97 1.78
CA SER A 241 -12.24 -13.96 2.85
C SER A 241 -11.65 -13.67 4.23
N ASP A 242 -10.46 -14.19 4.53
CA ASP A 242 -9.72 -13.90 5.76
C ASP A 242 -9.40 -12.40 5.87
N LEU A 243 -8.83 -11.79 4.82
CA LEU A 243 -8.53 -10.36 4.80
C LEU A 243 -9.81 -9.52 4.87
N SER A 244 -10.89 -9.99 4.23
CA SER A 244 -12.19 -9.33 4.27
C SER A 244 -12.76 -9.26 5.69
N THR A 245 -12.60 -10.34 6.47
CA THR A 245 -13.03 -10.42 7.87
C THR A 245 -12.36 -9.35 8.73
N LEU A 246 -11.05 -9.12 8.56
CA LEU A 246 -10.35 -8.06 9.30
C LEU A 246 -10.92 -6.68 8.96
N VAL A 247 -11.01 -6.38 7.67
CA VAL A 247 -11.45 -5.05 7.20
C VAL A 247 -12.90 -4.78 7.60
N SER A 248 -13.80 -5.74 7.39
CA SER A 248 -15.22 -5.59 7.72
C SER A 248 -15.46 -5.57 9.24
N GLY A 249 -14.62 -6.25 10.02
CA GLY A 249 -14.67 -6.20 11.49
C GLY A 249 -14.27 -4.84 12.05
N LEU A 250 -13.22 -4.21 11.48
CA LEU A 250 -12.79 -2.87 11.87
C LEU A 250 -13.70 -1.78 11.30
N PHE A 251 -14.16 -1.96 10.06
CA PHE A 251 -14.90 -0.97 9.29
C PHE A 251 -16.13 -1.61 8.62
N PRO A 252 -17.23 -1.83 9.36
CA PRO A 252 -18.40 -2.56 8.86
C PRO A 252 -19.12 -1.93 7.66
N HIS A 253 -18.83 -0.66 7.36
CA HIS A 253 -19.37 0.07 6.23
C HIS A 253 -18.59 -0.16 4.93
N ILE A 254 -17.42 -0.81 4.98
CA ILE A 254 -16.60 -1.15 3.81
C ILE A 254 -16.88 -2.61 3.44
N ARG A 255 -17.26 -2.84 2.18
CA ARG A 255 -17.37 -4.18 1.59
C ARG A 255 -16.13 -4.46 0.73
N PRO A 256 -15.16 -5.27 1.18
CA PRO A 256 -13.95 -5.56 0.42
C PRO A 256 -14.26 -6.37 -0.86
N GLU A 257 -14.07 -5.75 -2.01
CA GLU A 257 -14.24 -6.42 -3.33
C GLU A 257 -12.93 -6.42 -4.11
N SER A 258 -12.14 -5.35 -3.98
CA SER A 258 -10.81 -5.23 -4.58
C SER A 258 -9.81 -4.66 -3.60
N GLY A 259 -8.55 -5.05 -3.75
CA GLY A 259 -7.42 -4.49 -3.04
C GLY A 259 -6.27 -4.15 -3.98
N VAL A 260 -5.65 -2.99 -3.78
CA VAL A 260 -4.40 -2.63 -4.44
C VAL A 260 -3.30 -2.60 -3.39
N CYS A 261 -2.34 -3.50 -3.53
CA CYS A 261 -1.17 -3.59 -2.68
C CYS A 261 0.01 -2.91 -3.37
N LEU A 262 0.56 -1.86 -2.78
CA LEU A 262 1.69 -1.10 -3.32
C LEU A 262 2.92 -1.31 -2.43
N LEU A 263 3.99 -1.87 -3.01
CA LEU A 263 5.25 -2.14 -2.33
C LEU A 263 6.30 -1.11 -2.75
N TYR A 264 6.73 -0.30 -1.79
CA TYR A 264 7.71 0.76 -1.95
C TYR A 264 9.06 0.34 -1.38
N GLY A 265 10.15 0.55 -2.11
CA GLY A 265 11.48 0.68 -1.55
C GLY A 265 11.81 2.13 -1.16
N GLN A 266 12.97 2.32 -0.53
CA GLN A 266 13.45 3.62 -0.01
C GLN A 266 13.47 4.79 -1.01
N LYS A 267 13.48 4.51 -2.32
CA LYS A 267 13.53 5.52 -3.38
C LYS A 267 12.28 5.52 -4.27
N ASP A 268 11.35 4.61 -4.01
CA ASP A 268 10.10 4.56 -4.74
C ASP A 268 9.14 5.63 -4.18
N TYR A 269 8.20 6.06 -5.01
CA TYR A 269 7.18 7.06 -4.68
C TYR A 269 5.94 6.80 -5.53
N MET A 270 4.78 7.27 -5.08
CA MET A 270 3.57 7.32 -5.91
C MET A 270 3.31 8.78 -6.32
N PRO A 271 3.31 9.09 -7.64
CA PRO A 271 2.95 10.41 -8.13
C PRO A 271 1.53 10.83 -7.75
N VAL A 272 1.20 12.09 -8.02
CA VAL A 272 -0.14 12.65 -7.87
C VAL A 272 -1.15 11.89 -8.73
N HIS A 273 -2.19 11.34 -8.12
CA HIS A 273 -3.25 10.59 -8.77
C HIS A 273 -4.58 10.69 -8.01
N ARG A 274 -5.63 10.05 -8.54
CA ARG A 274 -6.95 9.86 -7.93
C ARG A 274 -7.42 8.43 -8.18
N ASP A 275 -8.23 7.91 -7.26
CA ASP A 275 -8.93 6.64 -7.39
C ASP A 275 -10.34 6.88 -7.95
N VAL A 276 -10.54 6.66 -9.25
CA VAL A 276 -11.78 7.03 -9.98
C VAL A 276 -12.37 5.88 -10.80
N SER A 277 -11.94 4.64 -10.55
CA SER A 277 -12.26 3.50 -11.40
C SER A 277 -13.37 2.61 -10.86
N GLU A 278 -13.73 2.80 -9.59
CA GLU A 278 -14.84 2.14 -8.92
C GLU A 278 -16.16 2.74 -9.40
N LEU A 279 -17.22 1.93 -9.40
CA LEU A 279 -18.57 2.30 -9.84
C LEU A 279 -19.50 2.45 -8.63
N CYS A 280 -18.96 2.92 -7.52
CA CYS A 280 -19.67 3.23 -6.29
C CYS A 280 -19.01 4.44 -5.59
N GLU A 281 -19.76 5.11 -4.74
CA GLU A 281 -19.30 6.28 -3.96
C GLU A 281 -18.85 5.90 -2.54
N ARG A 282 -18.37 4.66 -2.36
CA ARG A 282 -18.02 4.13 -1.05
C ARG A 282 -16.59 4.48 -0.63
N ALA A 283 -16.42 4.62 0.68
CA ALA A 283 -15.13 4.86 1.32
C ALA A 283 -14.06 3.82 0.93
N LEU A 284 -12.80 4.27 0.94
CA LEU A 284 -11.62 3.44 0.76
C LEU A 284 -10.81 3.40 2.05
N ALA A 285 -10.39 2.20 2.48
CA ALA A 285 -9.48 2.02 3.61
C ALA A 285 -8.06 1.72 3.13
N SER A 286 -7.09 2.50 3.57
CA SER A 286 -5.69 2.44 3.14
C SER A 286 -4.77 2.15 4.32
N PHE A 287 -4.36 0.89 4.45
CA PHE A 287 -3.52 0.41 5.54
C PHE A 287 -2.03 0.53 5.19
N SER A 288 -1.21 0.79 6.21
CA SER A 288 0.24 1.00 6.07
C SER A 288 1.04 0.00 6.89
N PHE A 289 2.13 -0.53 6.30
CA PHE A 289 3.01 -1.49 6.95
C PHE A 289 4.48 -1.21 6.63
N GLY A 290 5.36 -1.49 7.59
CA GLY A 290 6.80 -1.38 7.42
C GLY A 290 7.30 0.03 7.64
N CYS A 291 8.19 0.51 6.76
CA CYS A 291 8.68 1.88 6.83
C CYS A 291 7.54 2.90 6.75
N ASP A 292 7.63 3.96 7.55
CA ASP A 292 6.77 5.13 7.44
C ASP A 292 6.81 5.72 6.02
N GLY A 293 5.77 6.47 5.66
CA GLY A 293 5.81 7.34 4.51
C GLY A 293 5.06 8.65 4.72
N ILE A 294 5.28 9.59 3.82
CA ILE A 294 4.62 10.89 3.82
C ILE A 294 3.52 10.85 2.78
N PHE A 295 2.28 10.72 3.24
CA PHE A 295 1.09 10.82 2.42
C PHE A 295 0.68 12.30 2.29
N VAL A 296 0.38 12.74 1.08
CA VAL A 296 -0.06 14.11 0.83
C VAL A 296 -1.38 14.06 0.06
N ILE A 297 -2.36 14.81 0.52
CA ILE A 297 -3.68 14.93 -0.08
C ILE A 297 -4.06 16.40 -0.22
N ALA A 298 -4.78 16.73 -1.31
CA ALA A 298 -5.23 18.07 -1.61
C ALA A 298 -6.75 18.15 -1.70
N ARG A 299 -7.30 19.29 -1.28
CA ARG A 299 -8.70 19.63 -1.47
C ARG A 299 -8.87 20.55 -2.68
N GLY A 300 -10.05 20.46 -3.30
CA GLY A 300 -10.44 21.27 -4.46
C GLY A 300 -9.90 20.75 -5.79
N GLU A 301 -10.58 21.14 -6.87
CA GLU A 301 -10.31 20.67 -8.23
C GLU A 301 -9.59 21.69 -9.14
N GLY A 302 -9.38 22.93 -8.66
CA GLY A 302 -8.94 24.07 -9.47
C GLY A 302 -7.53 24.60 -9.20
N GLU A 303 -7.12 25.60 -9.98
CA GLU A 303 -5.94 26.43 -9.67
C GLU A 303 -6.13 27.15 -8.32
N LEU A 304 -5.03 27.56 -7.69
CA LEU A 304 -5.10 28.44 -6.53
C LEU A 304 -5.69 29.77 -6.96
N GLU A 305 -6.50 30.35 -6.08
CA GLU A 305 -6.84 31.76 -6.23
C GLU A 305 -5.59 32.62 -6.03
N GLU A 306 -5.57 33.80 -6.66
CA GLU A 306 -4.42 34.71 -6.53
C GLU A 306 -4.22 35.11 -5.07
N GLY A 307 -3.04 34.77 -4.51
CA GLY A 307 -2.71 35.03 -3.10
C GLY A 307 -3.08 33.91 -2.11
N GLU A 308 -3.72 32.83 -2.57
CA GLU A 308 -3.98 31.67 -1.72
C GLU A 308 -2.69 30.87 -1.44
N ASP A 309 -2.46 30.51 -0.18
CA ASP A 309 -1.31 29.69 0.21
C ASP A 309 -1.54 28.21 -0.17
N PRO A 310 -0.72 27.63 -1.07
CA PRO A 310 -0.80 26.22 -1.43
C PRO A 310 -0.80 25.26 -0.23
N LYS A 311 -0.11 25.62 0.86
CA LYS A 311 -0.07 24.82 2.10
C LYS A 311 -1.43 24.69 2.77
N LYS A 312 -2.35 25.64 2.54
CA LYS A 312 -3.73 25.59 3.07
C LYS A 312 -4.67 24.71 2.25
N ARG A 313 -4.24 24.25 1.07
CA ARG A 313 -4.97 23.30 0.21
C ARG A 313 -4.48 21.87 0.32
N THR A 314 -3.42 21.62 1.08
CA THR A 314 -2.85 20.29 1.24
C THR A 314 -2.64 19.94 2.69
N VAL A 315 -2.75 18.67 3.03
CA VAL A 315 -2.27 18.15 4.31
C VAL A 315 -1.26 17.04 4.05
N ALA A 316 -0.17 17.07 4.82
CA ALA A 316 0.85 16.03 4.82
C ALA A 316 0.75 15.23 6.12
N ILE A 317 0.66 13.92 5.97
CA ILE A 317 0.47 12.97 7.08
C ILE A 317 1.60 11.95 7.02
N ARG A 318 2.31 11.78 8.13
CA ARG A 318 3.25 10.68 8.31
C ARG A 318 2.47 9.42 8.69
N VAL A 319 2.28 8.54 7.71
CA VAL A 319 1.60 7.25 7.91
C VAL A 319 2.61 6.17 8.29
N ARG A 320 2.33 5.46 9.39
CA ARG A 320 3.22 4.46 9.99
C ARG A 320 2.70 3.05 9.83
N SER A 321 3.54 2.09 10.21
CA SER A 321 3.12 0.69 10.32
C SER A 321 1.95 0.54 11.31
N GLY A 322 0.81 0.09 10.82
CA GLY A 322 -0.41 -0.13 11.60
C GLY A 322 -1.47 0.96 11.44
N ASP A 323 -1.15 2.09 10.81
CA ASP A 323 -2.12 3.15 10.55
C ASP A 323 -3.09 2.76 9.42
N CYS A 324 -4.33 3.22 9.53
CA CYS A 324 -5.30 3.23 8.43
C CYS A 324 -5.71 4.68 8.10
N VAL A 325 -5.67 5.02 6.82
CA VAL A 325 -6.26 6.25 6.28
C VAL A 325 -7.53 5.89 5.52
N HIS A 326 -8.62 6.54 5.86
CA HIS A 326 -9.91 6.46 5.20
C HIS A 326 -10.11 7.66 4.29
N LEU A 327 -10.48 7.38 3.05
CA LEU A 327 -10.90 8.39 2.08
C LEU A 327 -12.37 8.18 1.80
N ASP A 328 -13.21 9.04 2.36
CA ASP A 328 -14.66 9.04 2.20
C ASP A 328 -15.13 10.41 1.67
N ASN A 329 -16.43 10.53 1.38
CA ASN A 329 -17.07 11.78 0.94
C ASN A 329 -16.24 12.51 -0.14
N GLU A 330 -15.98 13.80 0.02
CA GLU A 330 -15.24 14.62 -0.95
C GLU A 330 -13.79 14.12 -1.14
N THR A 331 -13.17 13.58 -0.09
CA THR A 331 -11.79 13.10 -0.14
C THR A 331 -11.63 11.77 -0.86
N ARG A 332 -12.73 11.05 -1.10
CA ARG A 332 -12.76 9.82 -1.90
C ARG A 332 -12.19 10.02 -3.31
N TRP A 333 -12.35 11.23 -3.87
CA TRP A 333 -11.83 11.62 -5.19
C TRP A 333 -10.77 12.72 -5.13
N ALA A 334 -10.25 13.01 -3.93
CA ALA A 334 -9.20 14.00 -3.79
C ALA A 334 -7.91 13.55 -4.49
N TRP A 335 -7.20 14.54 -5.04
CA TRP A 335 -5.84 14.32 -5.52
C TRP A 335 -4.95 13.96 -4.34
N HIS A 336 -4.13 12.94 -4.51
CA HIS A 336 -3.21 12.50 -3.47
C HIS A 336 -1.93 11.87 -4.04
N ALA A 337 -0.92 11.73 -3.20
CA ALA A 337 0.38 11.19 -3.56
C ALA A 337 1.07 10.55 -2.35
N MET A 338 2.05 9.69 -2.64
CA MET A 338 3.02 9.18 -1.67
C MET A 338 4.42 9.63 -2.09
N PRO A 339 4.81 10.90 -1.84
CA PRO A 339 6.11 11.44 -2.27
C PRO A 339 7.32 10.71 -1.70
N ARG A 340 7.20 10.05 -0.53
CA ARG A 340 8.37 9.51 0.16
C ARG A 340 8.09 8.38 1.13
N THR A 341 8.96 7.36 1.10
CA THR A 341 9.16 6.40 2.19
C THR A 341 10.34 6.83 3.07
N ILE A 342 10.21 6.72 4.39
CA ILE A 342 11.26 7.07 5.36
C ILE A 342 12.15 5.85 5.61
N PRO A 343 13.43 5.85 5.19
CA PRO A 343 14.32 4.71 5.42
C PRO A 343 14.59 4.49 6.92
N GLY A 344 14.63 3.23 7.35
CA GLY A 344 15.01 2.87 8.72
C GLY A 344 13.91 3.03 9.77
N SER A 345 12.69 3.43 9.40
CA SER A 345 11.55 3.54 10.32
C SER A 345 10.70 2.27 10.42
N CYS A 346 11.05 1.19 9.71
CA CYS A 346 10.32 -0.07 9.83
C CYS A 346 10.45 -0.62 11.28
N PRO A 347 9.34 -1.00 11.95
CA PRO A 347 9.41 -1.61 13.26
C PRO A 347 10.29 -2.85 13.25
N GLN A 348 11.13 -3.04 14.29
CA GLN A 348 12.12 -4.12 14.33
C GLN A 348 11.50 -5.51 14.21
N TRP A 349 10.33 -5.73 14.84
CA TRP A 349 9.60 -6.99 14.78
C TRP A 349 9.09 -7.32 13.36
N LEU A 350 8.81 -6.31 12.53
CA LEU A 350 8.43 -6.50 11.13
C LEU A 350 9.63 -6.54 10.20
N ALA A 351 10.72 -5.84 10.53
CA ALA A 351 11.89 -5.72 9.69
C ALA A 351 12.49 -7.08 9.31
N GLU A 352 12.42 -8.07 10.22
CA GLU A 352 12.93 -9.42 10.02
C GLU A 352 12.06 -10.30 9.11
N TRP A 353 10.84 -9.88 8.74
CA TRP A 353 9.97 -10.62 7.83
C TRP A 353 10.72 -10.98 6.52
N PRO A 354 10.54 -12.20 5.97
CA PRO A 354 9.58 -13.25 6.34
C PRO A 354 10.08 -14.25 7.40
N ALA A 355 11.22 -14.01 8.05
CA ALA A 355 11.74 -14.88 9.10
C ALA A 355 11.04 -14.64 10.46
N VAL A 356 9.72 -14.86 10.48
CA VAL A 356 8.82 -14.44 11.56
C VAL A 356 8.60 -15.51 12.64
N LYS A 357 8.02 -15.08 13.76
CA LYS A 357 7.60 -15.91 14.91
C LYS A 357 6.09 -15.71 15.14
N GLY A 358 5.54 -16.33 16.19
CA GLY A 358 4.14 -16.17 16.60
C GLY A 358 3.16 -16.80 15.61
N ASP A 359 1.97 -16.23 15.53
CA ASP A 359 0.87 -16.72 14.69
C ASP A 359 1.26 -16.91 13.22
N ALA A 360 1.98 -15.95 12.65
CA ALA A 360 2.44 -16.02 11.27
C ALA A 360 3.40 -17.19 10.99
N ALA A 361 3.98 -17.81 12.02
CA ALA A 361 4.84 -18.98 11.90
C ALA A 361 4.10 -20.32 12.12
N LYS A 362 2.82 -20.31 12.54
CA LYS A 362 2.04 -21.53 12.87
C LYS A 362 1.78 -22.41 11.64
N ARG A 363 1.57 -21.81 10.46
CA ARG A 363 1.35 -22.52 9.18
C ARG A 363 2.60 -22.68 8.32
N VAL A 364 3.76 -22.27 8.82
CA VAL A 364 5.02 -22.33 8.07
C VAL A 364 5.75 -23.62 8.41
N SER A 365 5.90 -24.50 7.42
CA SER A 365 6.66 -25.75 7.56
C SER A 365 8.13 -25.49 7.88
N GLU A 366 8.84 -26.48 8.41
CA GLU A 366 10.28 -26.34 8.68
C GLU A 366 11.10 -26.10 7.40
N LYS A 367 10.66 -26.65 6.26
CA LYS A 367 11.25 -26.41 4.93
C LYS A 367 11.10 -24.94 4.53
N GLU A 368 9.89 -24.39 4.63
CA GLU A 368 9.62 -22.97 4.35
C GLU A 368 10.35 -22.05 5.31
N ARG A 369 10.38 -22.38 6.61
CA ARG A 369 11.09 -21.61 7.62
C ARG A 369 12.57 -21.45 7.26
N LYS A 370 13.24 -22.54 6.86
CA LYS A 370 14.63 -22.50 6.38
C LYS A 370 14.80 -21.67 5.11
N ALA A 371 13.83 -21.71 4.18
CA ALA A 371 13.86 -20.90 2.98
C ALA A 371 13.68 -19.40 3.30
N TYR A 372 12.71 -19.05 4.15
CA TYR A 372 12.42 -17.68 4.56
C TYR A 372 13.57 -17.01 5.30
N GLN A 373 14.43 -17.78 5.99
CA GLN A 373 15.67 -17.23 6.57
C GLN A 373 16.58 -16.58 5.54
N ARG A 374 16.59 -17.03 4.28
CA ARG A 374 17.39 -16.43 3.20
C ARG A 374 16.88 -15.04 2.80
N TRP A 375 15.65 -14.72 3.18
CA TRP A 375 14.96 -13.47 2.90
C TRP A 375 14.81 -12.57 4.12
N LYS A 376 15.36 -12.98 5.28
CA LYS A 376 15.31 -12.22 6.52
C LYS A 376 15.76 -10.77 6.27
N GLY A 377 14.95 -9.81 6.73
CA GLY A 377 15.23 -8.40 6.50
C GLY A 377 14.47 -7.79 5.32
N PHE A 378 13.63 -8.55 4.61
CA PHE A 378 12.95 -8.09 3.39
C PHE A 378 12.14 -6.82 3.64
N MET A 379 11.36 -6.78 4.72
CA MET A 379 10.53 -5.61 5.05
C MET A 379 11.30 -4.44 5.67
N GLY A 380 12.51 -4.66 6.19
CA GLY A 380 13.26 -3.63 6.92
C GLY A 380 13.57 -2.34 6.13
N ALA A 381 13.51 -2.40 4.81
CA ALA A 381 13.70 -1.25 3.91
C ALA A 381 12.49 -1.03 2.97
N LYS A 382 11.32 -1.54 3.34
CA LYS A 382 10.11 -1.53 2.52
C LYS A 382 8.93 -0.95 3.27
N ARG A 383 8.04 -0.35 2.50
CA ARG A 383 6.68 -0.02 2.93
C ARG A 383 5.71 -0.79 2.06
N LEU A 384 4.74 -1.45 2.68
CA LEU A 384 3.57 -1.98 1.98
C LEU A 384 2.38 -1.09 2.31
N ASN A 385 1.60 -0.75 1.29
CA ASN A 385 0.30 -0.14 1.44
C ASN A 385 -0.75 -1.04 0.85
N VAL A 386 -1.87 -1.21 1.54
CA VAL A 386 -2.99 -2.02 1.08
C VAL A 386 -4.23 -1.16 1.09
N SER A 387 -4.69 -0.77 -0.10
CA SER A 387 -5.91 0.01 -0.29
C SER A 387 -7.06 -0.93 -0.65
N VAL A 388 -8.03 -1.05 0.25
CA VAL A 388 -9.20 -1.93 0.12
C VAL A 388 -10.42 -1.10 -0.23
N ARG A 389 -11.20 -1.58 -1.20
CA ARG A 389 -12.32 -0.83 -1.78
C ARG A 389 -13.47 -1.75 -2.20
N GLN A 390 -14.67 -1.18 -2.15
CA GLN A 390 -15.83 -1.67 -2.87
C GLN A 390 -15.76 -1.16 -4.31
N VAL A 391 -16.16 -1.99 -5.28
CA VAL A 391 -16.12 -1.69 -6.70
C VAL A 391 -17.52 -1.43 -7.25
N TRP A 392 -18.53 -2.15 -6.77
CA TRP A 392 -19.91 -2.08 -7.25
C TRP A 392 -20.87 -1.60 -6.16
N ASP A 393 -21.89 -0.82 -6.51
CA ASP A 393 -22.95 -0.42 -5.57
C ASP A 393 -23.75 -1.60 -4.99
#